data_AF-A0A935Z4X5-F1
#
_entry.id   AF-A0A935Z4X5-F1
#
_cell.length_a   1.000
_cell.length_b   1.000
_cell.length_c   1.000
_cell.angle_alpha   90.00
_cell.angle_beta   90.00
_cell.angle_gamma   90.00
#
_symmetry.space_group_name_H-M   'P 1'
#
loop_
_entity.id
_entity.type
_entity.pdbx_description
1 polymer ?
#
loop_
_entity_poly.entity_id
_entity_poly.type
_entity_poly.pdbx_seq_one_letter_code
_entity_poly.pdbx_strand_id
1 'polypeptide(L)'
;MQFARLHLVNEGLLYKQDADPSASRGYWKITPKGEISASKATGSILSLEEQISADLNSQLHEENFEEGGKKAKLVSYYERNSALRVAAIKIHGTTCKACGFNFFKTYGEIGMNYIEVHHIVPISNFIEVTSVNPKTDLVVLCSNCHRMVHRNKENPLSIEQLQKLLKGQ
;
A
#
# COMPACT_ATOMS: atom_id res chain seq x y z
N MET A 1 6.19 4.49 -16.75
CA MET A 1 7.64 4.49 -17.05
C MET A 1 8.39 4.37 -15.75
N GLN A 2 9.19 3.31 -15.57
CA GLN A 2 9.98 3.10 -14.35
C GLN A 2 11.46 3.31 -14.66
N PHE A 3 12.13 4.10 -13.84
CA PHE A 3 13.59 4.24 -13.85
C PHE A 3 14.16 3.32 -12.77
N ALA A 4 15.06 2.40 -13.12
CA ALA A 4 15.81 1.61 -12.14
C ALA A 4 17.06 2.38 -11.69
N ARG A 5 17.46 2.26 -10.42
CA ARG A 5 18.75 2.83 -9.99
C ARG A 5 19.90 1.96 -10.48
N LEU A 6 20.94 2.65 -10.94
CA LEU A 6 22.17 2.03 -11.43
C LEU A 6 22.82 1.10 -10.40
N HIS A 7 22.84 1.46 -9.10
CA HIS A 7 23.43 0.57 -8.09
C HIS A 7 22.67 -0.75 -7.93
N LEU A 8 21.33 -0.77 -8.00
CA LEU A 8 20.57 -2.03 -7.92
C LEU A 8 20.82 -2.92 -9.15
N VAL A 9 21.08 -2.31 -10.31
CA VAL A 9 21.48 -3.02 -11.51
C VAL A 9 22.89 -3.57 -11.34
N ASN A 10 23.83 -2.76 -10.86
CA ASN A 10 25.22 -3.15 -10.62
C ASN A 10 25.36 -4.22 -9.53
N GLU A 11 24.50 -4.20 -8.52
CA GLU A 11 24.43 -5.20 -7.45
C GLU A 11 23.68 -6.48 -7.89
N GLY A 12 23.14 -6.50 -9.12
CA GLY A 12 22.42 -7.65 -9.68
C GLY A 12 21.07 -7.92 -9.03
N LEU A 13 20.44 -6.90 -8.43
CA LEU A 13 19.13 -6.99 -7.78
C LEU A 13 17.98 -6.75 -8.78
N LEU A 14 18.28 -6.08 -9.89
CA LEU A 14 17.35 -5.85 -11.01
C LEU A 14 18.03 -6.20 -12.34
N TYR A 15 17.26 -6.67 -13.31
CA TYR A 15 17.69 -6.80 -14.70
C TYR A 15 16.71 -6.13 -15.65
N LYS A 16 17.24 -5.59 -16.75
CA LYS A 16 16.43 -5.00 -17.81
C LYS A 16 15.85 -6.11 -18.67
N GLN A 17 14.55 -6.09 -18.89
CA GLN A 17 13.85 -7.14 -19.64
C GLN A 17 14.01 -6.97 -21.17
N ASP A 18 14.36 -5.78 -21.67
CA ASP A 18 14.43 -5.51 -23.10
C ASP A 18 15.74 -5.99 -23.74
N ALA A 19 15.63 -6.57 -24.94
CA ALA A 19 16.74 -7.13 -25.72
C ALA A 19 17.63 -6.07 -26.40
N ASP A 20 17.26 -4.79 -26.35
CA ASP A 20 18.07 -3.69 -26.88
C ASP A 20 18.88 -3.01 -25.75
N PRO A 21 20.20 -3.27 -25.67
CA PRO A 21 21.07 -2.66 -24.68
C PRO A 21 21.29 -1.15 -24.89
N SER A 22 20.91 -0.58 -26.04
CA SER A 22 21.01 0.85 -26.33
C SER A 22 19.80 1.68 -25.87
N ALA A 23 18.67 1.03 -25.58
CA ALA A 23 17.46 1.72 -25.15
C ALA A 23 17.64 2.31 -23.73
N SER A 24 17.48 3.62 -23.59
CA SER A 24 17.52 4.30 -22.28
C SER A 24 16.27 4.06 -21.41
N ARG A 25 15.24 3.43 -21.99
CA ARG A 25 13.95 3.12 -21.37
C ARG A 25 13.73 1.61 -21.40
N GLY A 26 13.03 1.09 -20.39
CA GLY A 26 12.68 -0.33 -20.37
C GLY A 26 11.91 -0.82 -19.16
N TYR A 27 11.42 -2.06 -19.26
CA TYR A 27 10.80 -2.79 -18.15
C TYR A 27 11.89 -3.49 -17.33
N TRP A 28 11.86 -3.32 -16.00
CA TRP A 28 12.86 -3.87 -15.09
C TRP A 28 12.24 -4.98 -14.26
N LYS A 29 12.93 -6.12 -14.15
CA LYS A 29 12.51 -7.26 -13.34
C LYS A 29 13.45 -7.47 -12.17
N ILE A 30 12.87 -7.85 -11.03
CA ILE A 30 13.61 -8.22 -9.84
C ILE A 30 14.27 -9.58 -10.07
N THR A 31 15.52 -9.72 -9.62
CA THR A 31 16.20 -11.01 -9.62
C THR A 31 15.80 -11.79 -8.37
N PRO A 32 16.00 -13.13 -8.34
CA PRO A 32 15.84 -13.90 -7.10
C PRO A 32 16.67 -13.33 -5.92
N LYS A 33 17.84 -12.74 -6.21
CA LYS A 33 18.66 -12.03 -5.22
C LYS A 33 17.98 -10.77 -4.69
N GLY A 34 17.31 -10.00 -5.56
CA GLY A 34 16.50 -8.85 -5.19
C GLY A 34 15.31 -9.22 -4.31
N GLU A 35 14.64 -10.34 -4.59
CA GLU A 35 13.51 -10.84 -3.79
C GLU A 35 13.95 -11.22 -2.37
N ILE A 36 15.08 -11.93 -2.23
CA ILE A 36 15.66 -12.30 -0.94
C ILE A 36 16.09 -11.06 -0.14
N SER A 37 16.57 -10.01 -0.82
CA SER A 37 16.90 -8.74 -0.16
C SER A 37 15.66 -7.99 0.34
N ALA A 38 14.55 -8.08 -0.39
CA ALA A 38 13.29 -7.44 -0.01
C ALA A 38 12.60 -8.17 1.16
N SER A 39 12.70 -9.50 1.20
CA SER A 39 12.07 -10.34 2.23
C SER A 39 12.75 -10.24 3.61
N LYS A 40 14.02 -9.84 3.68
CA LYS A 40 14.75 -9.62 4.93
C LYS A 40 14.41 -8.30 5.66
N ALA A 41 13.54 -7.47 5.09
CA ALA A 41 13.12 -6.19 5.68
C ALA A 41 11.88 -6.30 6.59
N THR A 42 11.62 -7.48 7.17
CA THR A 42 10.51 -7.70 8.12
C THR A 42 10.95 -7.32 9.53
N GLY A 43 10.52 -6.14 9.97
CA GLY A 43 10.75 -5.64 11.33
C GLY A 43 9.94 -6.40 12.37
N SER A 44 10.63 -6.91 13.38
CA SER A 44 10.04 -7.51 14.59
C SER A 44 9.12 -6.53 15.32
N ILE A 45 8.11 -7.07 16.02
CA ILE A 45 7.26 -6.32 16.95
C ILE A 45 8.15 -5.82 18.09
N LEU A 46 8.22 -4.50 18.24
CA LEU A 46 8.76 -3.82 19.41
C LEU A 46 7.61 -3.63 20.42
N SER A 47 7.90 -3.86 21.70
CA SER A 47 7.01 -3.53 22.82
C SER A 47 6.66 -2.04 22.82
N LEU A 48 5.57 -1.65 23.51
CA LEU A 48 5.13 -0.25 23.58
C LEU A 48 6.24 0.70 24.05
N GLU A 49 7.08 0.26 24.99
CA GLU A 49 8.22 1.02 25.51
C GLU A 49 9.35 1.14 24.47
N GLU A 50 9.58 0.10 23.67
CA GLU A 50 10.52 0.12 22.56
C GLU A 50 10.00 0.93 21.37
N GLN A 51 8.69 0.98 21.16
CA GLN A 51 8.04 1.80 20.13
C GLN A 51 8.12 3.28 20.50
N ILE A 52 7.83 3.62 21.76
CA ILE A 52 8.01 4.96 22.30
C ILE A 52 9.49 5.37 22.25
N SER A 53 10.42 4.48 22.62
CA SER A 53 11.86 4.76 22.53
C SER A 53 12.35 4.92 21.10
N ALA A 54 11.81 4.15 20.14
CA ALA A 54 12.16 4.28 18.73
C ALA A 54 11.61 5.58 18.14
N ASP A 55 10.38 5.97 18.50
CA ASP A 55 9.78 7.24 18.09
C ASP A 55 10.56 8.43 18.69
N LEU A 56 10.90 8.38 19.99
CA LEU A 56 11.74 9.39 20.65
C LEU A 56 13.16 9.45 20.05
N ASN A 57 13.80 8.29 19.79
CA ASN A 57 15.11 8.25 19.15
C ASN A 57 15.07 8.73 17.70
N SER A 58 13.95 8.54 16.98
CA SER A 58 13.74 9.11 15.66
C SER A 58 13.55 10.64 15.69
N GLN A 59 13.08 11.18 16.82
CA GLN A 59 12.99 12.61 17.08
C GLN A 59 14.33 13.20 17.58
N LEU A 60 15.23 12.38 18.13
CA LEU A 60 16.50 12.82 18.73
C LEU A 60 17.70 12.84 17.77
N HIS A 61 17.50 12.63 16.48
CA HIS A 61 18.58 12.75 15.49
C HIS A 61 18.14 13.48 14.24
N GLU A 62 17.94 14.79 14.36
CA GLU A 62 18.03 15.73 13.24
C GLU A 62 18.43 17.12 13.80
N GLU A 63 19.71 17.30 14.13
CA GLU A 63 20.28 18.64 14.39
C GLU A 63 20.28 19.52 13.12
N ASN A 64 19.91 18.97 11.97
CA ASN A 64 19.74 19.68 10.70
C ASN A 64 18.27 19.70 10.30
N PHE A 65 17.62 20.86 10.48
CA PHE A 65 16.25 21.17 10.05
C PHE A 65 16.12 21.38 8.52
N GLU A 66 16.92 20.69 7.72
CA GLU A 66 16.90 20.82 6.26
C GLU A 66 16.00 19.76 5.62
N GLU A 67 14.82 20.19 5.16
CA GLU A 67 13.85 19.38 4.41
C GLU A 67 13.78 19.80 2.92
N GLY A 68 13.14 19.00 2.06
CA GLY A 68 12.93 19.33 0.63
C GLY A 68 13.98 18.78 -0.36
N GLY A 69 15.02 18.10 0.13
CA GLY A 69 15.97 17.38 -0.71
C GLY A 69 15.34 16.20 -1.48
N LYS A 70 15.62 16.09 -2.79
CA LYS A 70 15.11 14.99 -3.63
C LYS A 70 15.85 13.68 -3.31
N LYS A 71 15.20 12.76 -2.59
CA LYS A 71 15.67 11.39 -2.37
C LYS A 71 14.95 10.43 -3.32
N ALA A 72 15.68 9.57 -4.02
CA ALA A 72 15.06 8.50 -4.81
C ALA A 72 14.81 7.26 -3.93
N LYS A 73 13.68 6.55 -4.10
CA LYS A 73 13.38 5.21 -3.52
C LYS A 73 12.97 4.22 -4.64
N LEU A 74 13.40 2.96 -4.56
CA LEU A 74 12.88 1.90 -5.43
C LEU A 74 11.75 1.18 -4.71
N VAL A 75 10.67 0.95 -5.43
CA VAL A 75 9.45 0.33 -4.91
C VAL A 75 8.92 -0.62 -5.97
N SER A 76 8.79 -1.90 -5.62
CA SER A 76 7.96 -2.84 -6.34
C SER A 76 6.50 -2.61 -5.95
N TYR A 77 5.59 -2.75 -6.91
CA TYR A 77 4.15 -2.67 -6.67
C TYR A 77 3.43 -3.81 -7.36
N TYR A 78 2.37 -4.30 -6.73
CA TYR A 78 1.43 -5.22 -7.37
C TYR A 78 0.58 -4.46 -8.39
N GLU A 79 0.43 -5.01 -9.59
CA GLU A 79 -0.46 -4.46 -10.61
C GLU A 79 -1.90 -4.44 -10.09
N ARG A 80 -2.64 -3.38 -10.41
CA ARG A 80 -4.05 -3.24 -10.03
C ARG A 80 -4.87 -2.91 -11.27
N ASN A 81 -5.89 -3.72 -11.52
CA ASN A 81 -6.82 -3.49 -12.63
C ASN A 81 -7.83 -2.40 -12.23
N SER A 82 -7.79 -1.24 -12.90
CA SER A 82 -8.69 -0.11 -12.64
C SER A 82 -10.16 -0.42 -12.91
N ALA A 83 -10.47 -1.38 -13.79
CA ALA A 83 -11.83 -1.83 -14.04
C ALA A 83 -12.47 -2.49 -12.80
N LEU A 84 -11.68 -3.20 -11.98
CA LEU A 84 -12.15 -3.78 -10.72
C LEU A 84 -12.61 -2.71 -9.74
N ARG A 85 -11.87 -1.60 -9.67
CA ARG A 85 -12.26 -0.45 -8.84
C ARG A 85 -13.60 0.13 -9.28
N VAL A 86 -13.78 0.36 -10.58
CA VAL A 86 -15.04 0.90 -11.12
C VAL A 86 -16.19 -0.06 -10.85
N ALA A 87 -16.00 -1.36 -11.08
CA ALA A 87 -17.00 -2.38 -10.79
C ALA A 87 -17.36 -2.42 -9.30
N ALA A 88 -16.38 -2.40 -8.40
CA ALA A 88 -16.60 -2.40 -6.97
C ALA A 88 -17.41 -1.17 -6.51
N ILE A 89 -17.09 0.03 -7.01
CA ILE A 89 -17.84 1.25 -6.67
C ILE A 89 -19.29 1.17 -7.20
N LYS A 90 -19.51 0.65 -8.41
CA LYS A 90 -20.86 0.45 -8.96
C LYS A 90 -21.69 -0.52 -8.11
N ILE A 91 -21.07 -1.57 -7.58
CA ILE A 91 -21.74 -2.60 -6.78
C ILE A 91 -21.99 -2.13 -5.34
N HIS A 92 -20.97 -1.56 -4.71
CA HIS A 92 -20.97 -1.29 -3.26
C HIS A 92 -21.35 0.15 -2.90
N GLY A 93 -21.30 1.06 -3.87
CA GLY A 93 -21.48 2.50 -3.69
C GLY A 93 -20.24 3.21 -3.13
N THR A 94 -20.45 4.40 -2.57
CA THR A 94 -19.40 5.29 -2.04
C THR A 94 -19.52 5.54 -0.54
N THR A 95 -20.34 4.75 0.15
CA THR A 95 -20.51 4.82 1.59
C THR A 95 -19.63 3.76 2.26
N CYS A 96 -18.75 4.19 3.18
CA CYS A 96 -17.84 3.32 3.91
C CYS A 96 -18.60 2.18 4.59
N LYS A 97 -18.21 0.93 4.33
CA LYS A 97 -18.85 -0.25 4.93
C LYS A 97 -18.49 -0.44 6.40
N ALA A 98 -17.43 0.20 6.90
CA ALA A 98 -17.07 0.15 8.32
C ALA A 98 -17.83 1.19 9.16
N CYS A 99 -17.70 2.48 8.82
CA CYS A 99 -18.23 3.58 9.66
C CYS A 99 -19.41 4.35 9.07
N GLY A 100 -19.87 4.03 7.85
CA GLY A 100 -20.95 4.75 7.19
C GLY A 100 -20.60 6.13 6.64
N PHE A 101 -19.35 6.59 6.77
CA PHE A 101 -18.89 7.86 6.20
C PHE A 101 -19.06 7.89 4.68
N ASN A 102 -19.50 9.03 4.14
CA ASN A 102 -19.67 9.26 2.71
C ASN A 102 -19.11 10.64 2.33
N PHE A 103 -18.13 10.67 1.41
CA PHE A 103 -17.44 11.91 1.06
C PHE A 103 -18.35 12.93 0.37
N PHE A 104 -19.27 12.50 -0.50
CA PHE A 104 -20.21 13.41 -1.13
C PHE A 104 -21.17 14.03 -0.11
N LYS A 105 -21.68 13.24 0.83
CA LYS A 105 -22.57 13.77 1.89
C LYS A 105 -21.87 14.78 2.81
N THR A 106 -20.58 14.58 3.08
CA THR A 106 -19.82 15.45 3.99
C THR A 106 -19.23 16.68 3.29
N TYR A 107 -18.71 16.50 2.07
CA TYR A 107 -17.91 17.51 1.38
C TYR A 107 -18.55 18.03 0.09
N GLY A 108 -19.72 17.55 -0.30
CA GLY A 108 -20.37 17.94 -1.54
C GLY A 108 -19.62 17.46 -2.78
N GLU A 109 -19.59 18.29 -3.82
CA GLU A 109 -19.11 17.91 -5.16
C GLU A 109 -17.67 17.39 -5.19
N ILE A 110 -16.78 17.93 -4.35
CA ILE A 110 -15.38 17.46 -4.28
C ILE A 110 -15.27 16.01 -3.79
N GLY A 111 -16.28 15.51 -3.08
CA GLY A 111 -16.38 14.13 -2.61
C GLY A 111 -17.16 13.20 -3.55
N MET A 112 -17.62 13.71 -4.70
CA MET A 112 -18.41 12.93 -5.66
C MET A 112 -17.63 11.71 -6.15
N ASN A 113 -18.27 10.54 -6.13
CA ASN A 113 -17.69 9.28 -6.57
C ASN A 113 -16.38 8.87 -5.85
N TYR A 114 -16.03 9.50 -4.73
CA TYR A 114 -14.79 9.22 -4.01
C TYR A 114 -15.00 8.24 -2.86
N ILE A 115 -14.25 7.13 -2.93
CA ILE A 115 -14.11 6.13 -1.86
C ILE A 115 -12.87 5.26 -2.14
N GLU A 116 -12.27 4.64 -1.12
CA GLU A 116 -11.15 3.71 -1.31
C GLU A 116 -11.68 2.27 -1.45
N VAL A 117 -11.12 1.51 -2.40
CA VAL A 117 -11.44 0.09 -2.60
C VAL A 117 -10.36 -0.75 -1.93
N HIS A 118 -10.78 -1.63 -1.04
CA HIS A 118 -9.94 -2.48 -0.22
C HIS A 118 -10.16 -3.95 -0.61
N HIS A 119 -9.07 -4.71 -0.75
CA HIS A 119 -9.15 -6.16 -0.96
C HIS A 119 -9.27 -6.83 0.40
N ILE A 120 -10.32 -7.65 0.58
CA ILE A 120 -10.55 -8.36 1.85
C ILE A 120 -9.39 -9.32 2.13
N VAL A 121 -8.92 -10.02 1.10
CA VAL A 121 -7.66 -10.76 1.14
C VAL A 121 -6.56 -9.88 0.53
N PRO A 122 -5.51 -9.52 1.27
CA PRO A 122 -4.42 -8.70 0.75
C PRO A 122 -3.77 -9.32 -0.50
N ILE A 123 -3.53 -8.51 -1.53
CA ILE A 123 -2.86 -8.97 -2.77
C ILE A 123 -1.47 -9.56 -2.48
N SER A 124 -0.79 -9.07 -1.43
CA SER A 124 0.50 -9.62 -0.98
C SER A 124 0.44 -11.10 -0.60
N ASN A 125 -0.74 -11.62 -0.27
CA ASN A 125 -0.95 -13.00 0.13
C ASN A 125 -1.30 -13.90 -1.07
N PHE A 126 -1.43 -13.34 -2.28
CA PHE A 126 -1.65 -14.14 -3.47
C PHE A 126 -0.34 -14.82 -3.87
N ILE A 127 -0.36 -16.15 -3.93
CA ILE A 127 0.76 -16.97 -4.36
C ILE A 127 0.95 -16.86 -5.89
N GLU A 128 -0.16 -16.66 -6.61
CA GLU A 128 -0.23 -16.61 -8.07
C GLU A 128 -1.12 -15.46 -8.55
N VAL A 129 -1.16 -15.21 -9.85
CA VAL A 129 -2.13 -14.26 -10.44
C VAL A 129 -3.53 -14.81 -10.24
N THR A 130 -4.32 -14.15 -9.41
CA THR A 130 -5.66 -14.61 -9.02
C THR A 130 -6.76 -13.72 -9.61
N SER A 131 -7.85 -14.34 -10.06
CA SER A 131 -9.06 -13.61 -10.44
C SER A 131 -9.73 -13.01 -9.22
N VAL A 132 -10.03 -11.72 -9.26
CA VAL A 132 -10.68 -10.98 -8.16
C VAL A 132 -12.12 -10.67 -8.54
N ASN A 133 -13.06 -11.08 -7.70
CA ASN A 133 -14.48 -10.78 -7.85
C ASN A 133 -14.83 -9.45 -7.15
N PRO A 134 -15.25 -8.40 -7.89
CA PRO A 134 -15.55 -7.10 -7.30
C PRO A 134 -16.66 -7.10 -6.25
N LYS A 135 -17.55 -8.09 -6.26
CA LYS A 135 -18.69 -8.18 -5.33
C LYS A 135 -18.28 -8.81 -4.00
N THR A 136 -17.44 -9.84 -4.03
CA THR A 136 -17.14 -10.66 -2.85
C THR A 136 -15.78 -10.40 -2.26
N ASP A 137 -14.81 -10.00 -3.07
CA ASP A 137 -13.40 -9.93 -2.64
C ASP A 137 -12.95 -8.49 -2.37
N LEU A 138 -13.78 -7.53 -2.78
CA LEU A 138 -13.55 -6.09 -2.63
C LEU A 138 -14.63 -5.47 -1.75
N VAL A 139 -14.21 -4.52 -0.94
CA VAL A 139 -15.07 -3.68 -0.09
C VAL A 139 -14.69 -2.22 -0.23
N VAL A 140 -15.61 -1.31 0.08
CA VAL A 140 -15.38 0.15 0.02
C VAL A 140 -15.25 0.74 1.42
N LEU A 141 -14.18 1.51 1.63
CA LEU A 141 -13.83 2.14 2.92
C LEU A 141 -13.47 3.61 2.72
N CYS A 142 -13.73 4.44 3.73
CA CYS A 142 -13.18 5.80 3.75
C CYS A 142 -11.67 5.77 4.03
N SER A 143 -10.98 6.87 3.74
CA SER A 143 -9.53 6.98 3.92
C SER A 143 -9.09 6.65 5.35
N ASN A 144 -9.83 7.09 6.37
CA ASN A 144 -9.50 6.79 7.76
C ASN A 144 -9.64 5.30 8.07
N CYS A 145 -10.79 4.68 7.75
CA CYS A 145 -11.00 3.25 7.99
C CYS A 145 -10.03 2.38 7.19
N HIS A 146 -9.73 2.73 5.94
CA HIS A 146 -8.78 1.98 5.13
C HIS A 146 -7.37 2.04 5.72
N ARG A 147 -6.95 3.19 6.25
CA ARG A 147 -5.70 3.31 7.01
C ARG A 147 -5.71 2.47 8.29
N MET A 148 -6.84 2.40 8.98
CA MET A 148 -6.94 1.66 10.25
C MET A 148 -6.94 0.15 10.07
N VAL A 149 -7.58 -0.36 9.01
CA VAL A 149 -7.47 -1.78 8.64
C VAL A 149 -6.00 -2.18 8.45
N HIS A 150 -5.21 -1.34 7.80
CA HIS A 150 -3.80 -1.62 7.48
C HIS A 150 -2.79 -1.05 8.49
N ARG A 151 -3.24 -0.58 9.66
CA ARG A 151 -2.32 0.03 10.63
C ARG A 151 -1.30 -0.97 11.16
N ASN A 152 -1.74 -2.21 11.38
CA ASN A 152 -0.87 -3.36 11.54
C ASN A 152 -0.80 -4.11 10.19
N LYS A 153 0.38 -4.12 9.57
CA LYS A 153 0.56 -4.74 8.25
C LYS A 153 0.56 -6.27 8.31
N GLU A 154 1.02 -6.84 9.42
CA GLU A 154 1.11 -8.30 9.62
C GLU A 154 -0.26 -8.90 9.93
N ASN A 155 -1.09 -8.14 10.65
CA ASN A 155 -2.45 -8.56 11.00
C ASN A 155 -3.46 -7.44 10.70
N PRO A 156 -3.83 -7.24 9.43
CA PRO A 156 -4.86 -6.28 9.07
C PRO A 156 -6.20 -6.63 9.72
N LEU A 157 -6.92 -5.62 10.19
CA LEU A 157 -8.23 -5.84 10.81
C LEU A 157 -9.27 -6.29 9.78
N SER A 158 -10.10 -7.27 10.13
CA SER A 158 -11.33 -7.51 9.39
C SER A 158 -12.28 -6.31 9.50
N ILE A 159 -13.22 -6.19 8.55
CA ILE A 159 -14.20 -5.11 8.58
C ILE A 159 -15.08 -5.21 9.83
N GLU A 160 -15.43 -6.43 10.24
CA GLU A 160 -16.20 -6.70 11.45
C GLU A 160 -15.43 -6.32 12.72
N GLN A 161 -14.12 -6.60 12.77
CA GLN A 161 -13.27 -6.16 13.88
C GLN A 161 -13.22 -4.64 13.96
N LEU A 162 -13.00 -3.95 12.83
CA LEU A 162 -13.01 -2.50 12.80
C LEU A 162 -14.36 -1.91 13.21
N GLN A 163 -15.47 -2.49 12.75
CA GLN A 163 -16.82 -2.08 13.16
C GLN A 163 -17.05 -2.23 14.66
N LYS A 164 -16.55 -3.30 15.29
CA LYS A 164 -16.65 -3.49 16.75
C LYS A 164 -15.89 -2.39 17.50
N LEU A 165 -14.70 -2.03 17.06
CA LEU A 165 -13.92 -0.94 17.67
C LEU A 165 -14.63 0.42 17.57
N LEU A 166 -15.32 0.68 16.45
CA LEU A 166 -16.07 1.91 16.24
C LEU A 166 -17.37 2.00 17.06
N LYS A 167 -18.01 0.87 17.36
CA LYS A 167 -19.24 0.81 18.17
C LYS A 167 -18.99 0.92 19.68
N GLY A 168 -17.74 0.78 20.12
CA GLY A 168 -17.33 0.95 21.51
C GLY A 168 -17.02 2.39 21.90
N GLN A 169 -17.38 3.37 21.05
CA GLN A 169 -17.22 4.82 21.28
C GLN A 169 -18.58 5.50 21.44
#